data_AF-A0A4Y2SKC3-F1
#
_entry.id   AF-A0A4Y2SKC3-F1
#
_cell.length_a   1.000
_cell.length_b   1.000
_cell.length_c   1.000
_cell.angle_alpha   90.00
_cell.angle_beta   90.00
_cell.angle_gamma   90.00
#
_symmetry.space_group_name_H-M   'P 1'
#
loop_
_entity.id
_entity.type
_entity.pdbx_description
1 polymer ?
#
loop_
_entity_poly.entity_id
_entity_poly.type
_entity_poly.pdbx_seq_one_letter_code
_entity_poly.pdbx_strand_id
1 'polypeptide(L)'
;MNSGGRSMYTSSLIFQNEIINTFGHLIQSQIVRNVRKSIFYSVLADETTDISQIEQFSLCVRYVEDHSYKIREDFLTFVPVYDVTGAGLANTVLETLSILGLDLKKMRGQGYDGAATMRGQFRGLQASIKEKLPLTLYTHCSSHSLNLCLSDTNLSEAIANVTSVLDLLSKQRVNANDNFKTLYAQVKEIASKLDIKEEIPRVCRLQIARNNVPYSTEEEYYRRAVYVPYLDDFCNSLKERFESHKETVASLQHILPEFCTKTDSYSLEAAFNFYEEYLSHKEVVQSEFTLWKEKWNQEKSENLPKTAISSLEKCDKTFCPNIYILLKLLAVLPVSVATVERSFSSLRRWKTYLRNTTSKSRLNGLALLSIHRNIKIRDEVLDKFASVPRNLDFVL
;
A
#
# COMPACT_ATOMS: atom_id res chain seq x y z
N MET A 1 -11.94 60.13 -7.99
CA MET A 1 -11.77 59.42 -9.27
C MET A 1 -12.81 58.33 -9.35
N ASN A 2 -13.63 58.36 -10.40
CA ASN A 2 -14.69 57.38 -10.65
C ASN A 2 -14.12 55.97 -10.83
N SER A 3 -14.61 55.01 -10.06
CA SER A 3 -14.55 53.60 -10.42
C SER A 3 -15.93 52.96 -10.17
N GLY A 4 -16.85 53.27 -11.08
CA GLY A 4 -18.01 52.43 -11.33
C GLY A 4 -17.52 51.12 -11.95
N GLY A 5 -17.22 50.14 -11.10
CA GLY A 5 -16.87 48.78 -11.47
C GLY A 5 -17.20 47.89 -10.28
N ARG A 6 -18.08 46.90 -10.50
CA ARG A 6 -18.55 45.95 -9.48
C ARG A 6 -17.40 45.52 -8.56
N SER A 7 -17.43 45.98 -7.31
CA SER A 7 -16.55 45.53 -6.24
C SER A 7 -16.79 44.03 -6.04
N MET A 8 -15.92 43.18 -6.57
CA MET A 8 -15.87 41.79 -6.13
C MET A 8 -15.26 41.82 -4.73
N TYR A 9 -16.15 41.73 -3.74
CA TYR A 9 -15.81 41.77 -2.32
C TYR A 9 -14.62 40.85 -2.03
N THR A 10 -13.71 41.33 -1.19
CA THR A 10 -12.72 40.58 -0.42
C THR A 10 -13.42 39.56 0.49
N SER A 11 -14.10 38.58 -0.10
CA SER A 11 -14.70 37.49 0.64
C SER A 11 -13.55 36.78 1.33
N SER A 12 -13.55 36.82 2.66
CA SER A 12 -12.57 36.13 3.51
C SER A 12 -12.41 34.67 3.08
N LEU A 13 -13.50 34.07 2.56
CA LEU A 13 -13.53 32.72 2.04
C LEU A 13 -12.71 32.53 0.75
N ILE A 14 -12.79 33.46 -0.21
CA ILE A 14 -12.02 33.40 -1.47
C ILE A 14 -10.53 33.53 -1.17
N PHE A 15 -10.15 34.51 -0.35
CA PHE A 15 -8.77 34.75 0.03
C PHE A 15 -8.16 33.59 0.82
N GLN A 16 -8.90 33.05 1.79
CA GLN A 16 -8.48 31.86 2.52
C GLN A 16 -8.29 30.65 1.59
N ASN A 17 -9.22 30.43 0.66
CA ASN A 17 -9.12 29.33 -0.31
C ASN A 17 -7.88 29.45 -1.18
N GLU A 18 -7.58 30.64 -1.69
CA GLU A 18 -6.37 30.88 -2.47
C GLU A 18 -5.10 30.58 -1.69
N ILE A 19 -4.99 31.08 -0.45
CA ILE A 19 -3.82 30.81 0.40
C ILE A 19 -3.68 29.31 0.66
N ILE A 20 -4.77 28.65 1.07
CA ILE A 20 -4.80 27.21 1.33
C ILE A 20 -4.35 26.43 0.08
N ASN A 21 -4.85 26.81 -1.10
CA ASN A 21 -4.48 26.16 -2.36
C ASN A 21 -3.01 26.41 -2.71
N THR A 22 -2.50 27.62 -2.52
CA THR A 22 -1.08 27.96 -2.78
C THR A 22 -0.16 27.15 -1.90
N PHE A 23 -0.43 27.09 -0.59
CA PHE A 23 0.32 26.23 0.34
C PHE A 23 0.23 24.76 -0.09
N GLY A 24 -0.98 24.26 -0.35
CA GLY A 24 -1.19 22.90 -0.83
C GLY A 24 -0.35 22.58 -2.06
N HIS A 25 -0.40 23.45 -3.08
CA HIS A 25 0.39 23.29 -4.29
C HIS A 25 1.89 23.27 -4.04
N LEU A 26 2.41 24.12 -3.15
CA LEU A 26 3.83 24.14 -2.82
C LEU A 26 4.27 22.87 -2.08
N ILE A 27 3.47 22.40 -1.11
CA ILE A 27 3.69 21.12 -0.43
C ILE A 27 3.71 19.98 -1.45
N GLN A 28 2.67 19.88 -2.28
CA GLN A 28 2.55 18.83 -3.29
C GLN A 28 3.70 18.87 -4.29
N SER A 29 4.10 20.06 -4.74
CA SER A 29 5.24 20.24 -5.65
C SER A 29 6.56 19.80 -5.01
N GLN A 30 6.75 20.08 -3.71
CA GLN A 30 7.92 19.62 -2.97
C GLN A 30 7.97 18.09 -2.88
N ILE A 31 6.83 17.46 -2.56
CA ILE A 31 6.73 15.98 -2.49
C ILE A 31 7.03 15.38 -3.86
N VAL A 32 6.40 15.87 -4.93
CA VAL A 32 6.66 15.41 -6.30
C VAL A 32 8.14 15.55 -6.67
N ARG A 33 8.77 16.67 -6.29
CA ARG A 33 10.21 16.88 -6.53
C ARG A 33 11.06 15.86 -5.79
N ASN A 34 10.70 15.50 -4.56
CA ASN A 34 11.40 14.48 -3.79
C ASN A 34 11.24 13.09 -4.40
N VAL A 35 10.02 12.73 -4.82
CA VAL A 35 9.74 11.46 -5.52
C VAL A 35 10.54 11.34 -6.82
N ARG A 36 10.62 12.43 -7.60
CA ARG A 36 11.42 12.44 -8.84
C ARG A 36 12.91 12.20 -8.60
N LYS A 37 13.42 12.50 -7.41
CA LYS A 37 14.81 12.22 -7.03
C LYS A 37 15.03 10.76 -6.59
N SER A 38 14.01 10.06 -6.09
CA SER A 38 14.18 8.71 -5.49
C SER A 38 14.38 7.58 -6.50
N ILE A 39 14.39 7.88 -7.81
CA ILE A 39 14.47 6.94 -8.95
C ILE A 39 13.21 6.08 -9.10
N PHE A 40 12.72 5.44 -8.05
CA PHE A 40 11.52 4.59 -8.04
C PHE A 40 10.54 5.01 -6.96
N TYR A 41 9.26 4.72 -7.19
CA TYR A 41 8.20 4.95 -6.21
C TYR A 41 7.09 3.90 -6.30
N SER A 42 6.25 3.85 -5.26
CA SER A 42 5.02 3.05 -5.24
C SER A 42 3.84 3.94 -4.93
N VAL A 43 2.67 3.55 -5.42
CA VAL A 43 1.41 4.28 -5.19
C VAL A 43 0.56 3.48 -4.25
N LEU A 44 0.00 4.15 -3.26
CA LEU A 44 -0.96 3.59 -2.34
C LEU A 44 -2.26 4.36 -2.51
N ALA A 45 -3.35 3.65 -2.77
CA ALA A 45 -4.67 4.25 -2.84
C ALA A 45 -5.68 3.47 -2.02
N ASP A 46 -6.68 4.18 -1.54
CA ASP A 46 -7.81 3.58 -0.84
C ASP A 46 -9.04 4.45 -1.14
N GLU A 47 -10.17 3.78 -1.17
CA GLU A 47 -11.44 4.34 -1.61
C GLU A 47 -12.21 4.85 -0.40
N THR A 48 -12.81 6.02 -0.54
CA THR A 48 -13.73 6.56 0.46
C THR A 48 -14.97 7.11 -0.21
N THR A 49 -16.12 6.80 0.35
CA THR A 49 -17.36 7.44 -0.08
C THR A 49 -17.43 8.84 0.51
N ASP A 50 -17.54 9.86 -0.34
CA ASP A 50 -17.86 11.20 0.12
C ASP A 50 -19.30 11.27 0.65
N ILE A 51 -19.56 12.23 1.53
CA ILE A 51 -20.91 12.54 2.04
C ILE A 51 -21.87 12.98 0.93
N SER A 52 -21.34 13.41 -0.24
CA SER A 52 -22.09 13.66 -1.47
C SER A 52 -22.40 12.39 -2.28
N GLN A 53 -22.12 11.20 -1.71
CA GLN A 53 -22.20 9.87 -2.34
C GLN A 53 -21.31 9.68 -3.57
N ILE A 54 -20.28 10.51 -3.75
CA ILE A 54 -19.27 10.34 -4.79
C ILE A 54 -18.06 9.65 -4.18
N GLU A 55 -17.61 8.56 -4.78
CA GLU A 55 -16.40 7.86 -4.36
C GLU A 55 -15.15 8.73 -4.64
N GLN A 56 -14.18 8.68 -3.73
CA GLN A 56 -12.92 9.39 -3.86
C GLN A 56 -11.76 8.46 -3.51
N PHE A 57 -10.70 8.51 -4.30
CA PHE A 57 -9.40 7.97 -3.91
C PHE A 57 -8.63 8.98 -3.09
N SER A 58 -7.99 8.53 -2.00
CA SER A 58 -6.79 9.22 -1.52
C SER A 58 -5.57 8.53 -2.07
N LEU A 59 -4.74 9.31 -2.74
CA LEU A 59 -3.48 8.85 -3.30
C LEU A 59 -2.34 9.25 -2.36
N CYS A 60 -1.54 8.27 -1.99
CA CYS A 60 -0.26 8.44 -1.31
C CYS A 60 0.86 7.84 -2.17
N VAL A 61 2.07 8.32 -1.95
CA VAL A 61 3.28 7.81 -2.62
C VAL A 61 4.27 7.32 -1.58
N ARG A 62 4.86 6.15 -1.83
CA ARG A 62 5.96 5.57 -1.06
C ARG A 62 7.25 5.66 -1.86
N TYR A 63 8.30 6.20 -1.28
CA TYR A 63 9.60 6.37 -1.93
C TYR A 63 10.74 6.42 -0.89
N VAL A 64 12.00 6.31 -1.36
CA VAL A 64 13.18 6.43 -0.50
C VAL A 64 13.81 7.81 -0.65
N GLU A 65 14.06 8.49 0.46
CA GLU A 65 14.79 9.76 0.46
C GLU A 65 16.31 9.50 0.46
N ASP A 66 16.98 9.82 -0.64
CA ASP A 66 18.39 9.45 -0.87
C ASP A 66 19.40 10.03 0.13
N HIS A 67 19.11 11.18 0.74
CA HIS A 67 20.05 11.82 1.67
C HIS A 67 19.95 11.28 3.10
N SER A 68 18.74 10.92 3.53
CA SER A 68 18.50 10.43 4.88
C SER A 68 18.35 8.91 4.96
N TYR A 69 18.31 8.24 3.79
CA TYR A 69 17.97 6.83 3.62
C TYR A 69 16.69 6.45 4.36
N LYS A 70 15.65 7.29 4.30
CA LYS A 70 14.36 6.99 4.96
C LYS A 70 13.28 6.65 3.94
N ILE A 71 12.47 5.65 4.27
CA ILE A 71 11.22 5.40 3.56
C ILE A 71 10.25 6.51 3.95
N ARG A 72 9.73 7.19 2.93
CA ARG A 72 8.72 8.23 3.03
C ARG A 72 7.44 7.72 2.44
N GLU A 73 6.35 7.93 3.16
CA GLU A 73 4.99 7.73 2.66
C GLU A 73 4.26 9.07 2.81
N ASP A 74 4.03 9.74 1.69
CA ASP A 74 3.48 11.08 1.68
C ASP A 74 2.14 11.10 0.94
N PHE A 75 1.13 11.73 1.55
CA PHE A 75 -0.16 11.99 0.90
C PHE A 75 0.01 12.98 -0.25
N LEU A 76 -0.59 12.68 -1.41
CA LEU A 76 -0.55 13.52 -2.61
C LEU A 76 -1.83 14.32 -2.80
N THR A 77 -2.98 13.65 -2.91
CA THR A 77 -4.25 14.29 -3.26
C THR A 77 -5.44 13.35 -3.08
N PHE A 78 -6.62 13.93 -2.88
CA PHE A 78 -7.91 13.28 -3.13
C PHE A 78 -8.32 13.44 -4.60
N VAL A 79 -8.88 12.38 -5.17
CA VAL A 79 -9.35 12.32 -6.55
C VAL A 79 -10.76 11.72 -6.57
N PRO A 80 -11.79 12.40 -7.10
CA PRO A 80 -13.10 11.82 -7.27
C PRO A 80 -13.04 10.75 -8.35
N VAL A 81 -13.78 9.70 -8.11
CA VAL A 81 -13.96 8.57 -9.00
C VAL A 81 -15.42 8.62 -9.47
N TYR A 82 -15.61 8.61 -10.78
CA TYR A 82 -16.93 8.53 -11.39
C TYR A 82 -17.17 7.15 -12.02
N ASP A 83 -16.11 6.50 -12.50
CA ASP A 83 -16.14 5.15 -13.02
C ASP A 83 -15.50 4.20 -12.01
N VAL A 84 -16.35 3.43 -11.34
CA VAL A 84 -16.00 2.51 -10.25
C VAL A 84 -15.57 1.12 -10.76
N THR A 85 -15.43 0.96 -12.08
CA THR A 85 -14.86 -0.25 -12.68
C THR A 85 -13.35 -0.29 -12.49
N GLY A 86 -12.75 -1.47 -12.42
CA GLY A 86 -11.29 -1.60 -12.27
C GLY A 86 -10.48 -0.81 -13.31
N ALA A 87 -10.95 -0.75 -14.56
CA ALA A 87 -10.31 0.03 -15.62
C ALA A 87 -10.47 1.55 -15.43
N GLY A 88 -11.65 2.02 -15.03
CA GLY A 88 -11.91 3.43 -14.74
C GLY A 88 -11.07 3.95 -13.57
N LEU A 89 -10.98 3.13 -12.51
CA LEU A 89 -10.13 3.39 -11.35
C LEU A 89 -8.64 3.46 -11.77
N ALA A 90 -8.18 2.53 -12.62
CA ALA A 90 -6.80 2.50 -13.12
C ALA A 90 -6.45 3.76 -13.92
N ASN A 91 -7.33 4.16 -14.83
CA ASN A 91 -7.14 5.37 -15.62
C ASN A 91 -7.07 6.60 -14.71
N THR A 92 -7.97 6.71 -13.73
CA THR A 92 -8.01 7.83 -12.78
C THR A 92 -6.69 7.95 -12.00
N VAL A 93 -6.13 6.84 -11.53
CA VAL A 93 -4.83 6.83 -10.82
C VAL A 93 -3.70 7.26 -11.76
N LEU A 94 -3.59 6.63 -12.94
CA LEU A 94 -2.49 6.88 -13.89
C LEU A 94 -2.51 8.31 -14.47
N GLU A 95 -3.68 8.82 -14.81
CA GLU A 95 -3.86 10.21 -15.27
C GLU A 95 -3.49 11.20 -14.17
N THR A 96 -3.93 10.96 -12.93
CA THR A 96 -3.59 11.85 -11.81
C THR A 96 -2.07 11.90 -11.59
N LEU A 97 -1.38 10.76 -11.59
CA LEU A 97 0.07 10.71 -11.43
C LEU A 97 0.79 11.44 -12.57
N SER A 98 0.28 11.29 -13.81
CA SER A 98 0.82 11.98 -14.99
C SER A 98 0.64 13.50 -14.90
N ILE A 99 -0.53 13.97 -14.47
CA ILE A 99 -0.82 15.39 -14.25
C ILE A 99 0.09 15.98 -13.16
N LEU A 100 0.38 15.21 -12.11
CA LEU A 100 1.33 15.60 -11.07
C LEU A 100 2.79 15.60 -11.55
N GLY A 101 3.08 15.09 -12.75
CA GLY A 101 4.42 15.05 -13.33
C GLY A 101 5.30 13.92 -12.80
N LEU A 102 4.68 12.82 -12.35
CA LEU A 102 5.38 11.58 -11.98
C LEU A 102 5.51 10.66 -13.19
N ASP A 103 6.70 10.09 -13.36
CA ASP A 103 6.97 9.15 -14.46
C ASP A 103 6.41 7.76 -14.13
N LEU A 104 5.34 7.37 -14.81
CA LEU A 104 4.69 6.07 -14.64
C LEU A 104 5.65 4.89 -14.84
N LYS A 105 6.69 5.03 -15.67
CA LYS A 105 7.69 3.97 -15.89
C LYS A 105 8.55 3.71 -14.66
N LYS A 106 8.57 4.62 -13.67
CA LYS A 106 9.30 4.48 -12.41
C LYS A 106 8.45 3.93 -11.26
N MET A 107 7.16 3.66 -11.51
CA MET A 107 6.28 3.03 -10.54
C MET A 107 6.64 1.54 -10.39
N ARG A 108 6.84 1.07 -9.16
CA ARG A 108 7.31 -0.30 -8.85
C ARG A 108 6.39 -1.07 -7.91
N GLY A 109 5.54 -0.36 -7.18
CA GLY A 109 4.52 -0.95 -6.35
C GLY A 109 3.18 -0.24 -6.48
N GLN A 110 2.12 -0.99 -6.30
CA GLN A 110 0.74 -0.53 -6.24
C GLN A 110 0.07 -1.16 -5.03
N GLY A 111 -0.49 -0.36 -4.12
CA GLY A 111 -1.11 -0.84 -2.89
C GLY A 111 -2.55 -0.36 -2.77
N TYR A 112 -3.50 -1.29 -2.76
CA TYR A 112 -4.94 -0.98 -2.74
C TYR A 112 -5.72 -1.84 -1.76
N ASP A 113 -6.96 -1.44 -1.50
CA ASP A 113 -7.89 -2.22 -0.70
C ASP A 113 -8.31 -3.52 -1.38
N GLY A 114 -8.94 -4.39 -0.58
CA GLY A 114 -9.36 -5.69 -1.02
C GLY A 114 -10.66 -5.72 -1.81
N ALA A 115 -11.28 -4.60 -2.16
CA ALA A 115 -12.54 -4.64 -2.90
C ALA A 115 -12.37 -5.41 -4.22
N ALA A 116 -13.37 -6.17 -4.66
CA ALA A 116 -13.26 -7.01 -5.86
C ALA A 116 -12.91 -6.20 -7.13
N THR A 117 -13.39 -4.96 -7.23
CA THR A 117 -13.07 -3.96 -8.26
C THR A 117 -11.62 -3.50 -8.22
N MET A 118 -10.96 -3.64 -7.08
CA MET A 118 -9.60 -3.17 -6.80
C MET A 118 -8.60 -4.33 -6.91
N ARG A 119 -8.88 -5.44 -6.21
CA ARG A 119 -8.04 -6.65 -6.16
C ARG A 119 -8.19 -7.60 -7.35
N GLY A 120 -9.26 -7.48 -8.13
CA GLY A 120 -9.62 -8.48 -9.14
C GLY A 120 -8.47 -8.78 -10.12
N GLN A 121 -8.02 -10.04 -10.16
CA GLN A 121 -6.85 -10.47 -10.93
C GLN A 121 -7.02 -10.33 -12.46
N PHE A 122 -8.27 -10.32 -12.95
CA PHE A 122 -8.57 -10.28 -14.38
C PHE A 122 -9.18 -8.96 -14.85
N ARG A 123 -9.87 -8.23 -13.96
CA ARG A 123 -10.64 -7.02 -14.30
C ARG A 123 -10.61 -5.94 -13.21
N GLY A 124 -9.80 -6.13 -12.18
CA GLY A 124 -9.64 -5.14 -11.11
C GLY A 124 -8.60 -4.08 -11.45
N LEU A 125 -8.60 -3.00 -10.67
CA LEU A 125 -7.62 -1.90 -10.73
C LEU A 125 -6.19 -2.43 -10.90
N GLN A 126 -5.79 -3.39 -10.05
CA GLN A 126 -4.43 -3.89 -10.04
C GLN A 126 -4.04 -4.61 -11.34
N ALA A 127 -4.97 -5.36 -11.94
CA ALA A 127 -4.76 -6.06 -13.19
C ALA A 127 -4.61 -5.07 -14.36
N SER A 128 -5.48 -4.05 -14.41
CA SER A 128 -5.42 -3.01 -15.45
C SER A 128 -4.16 -2.15 -15.36
N ILE A 129 -3.67 -1.84 -14.16
CA ILE A 129 -2.38 -1.16 -13.99
C ILE A 129 -1.23 -2.08 -14.38
N LYS A 130 -1.26 -3.36 -13.99
CA LYS A 130 -0.21 -4.33 -14.31
C LYS A 130 -0.11 -4.62 -15.81
N GLU A 131 -1.23 -4.60 -16.53
CA GLU A 131 -1.25 -4.70 -18.00
C GLU A 131 -0.49 -3.54 -18.66
N LYS A 132 -0.66 -2.32 -18.15
CA LYS A 132 0.01 -1.11 -18.67
C LYS A 132 1.45 -0.96 -18.15
N LEU A 133 1.71 -1.40 -16.93
CA LEU A 133 2.97 -1.26 -16.21
C LEU A 133 3.39 -2.61 -15.59
N PRO A 134 3.95 -3.53 -16.40
CA PRO A 134 4.26 -4.92 -15.97
C PRO A 134 5.18 -5.03 -14.76
N LEU A 135 6.05 -4.04 -14.55
CA LEU A 135 7.03 -3.97 -13.47
C LEU A 135 6.45 -3.48 -12.13
N THR A 136 5.13 -3.35 -12.02
CA THR A 136 4.47 -2.84 -10.81
C THR A 136 3.87 -3.98 -9.98
N LEU A 137 4.47 -4.27 -8.83
CA LEU A 137 4.02 -5.32 -7.93
C LEU A 137 2.82 -4.84 -7.08
N TYR A 138 1.80 -5.68 -6.96
CA TYR A 138 0.61 -5.37 -6.18
C TYR A 138 0.74 -5.84 -4.73
N THR A 139 0.38 -4.98 -3.79
CA THR A 139 0.26 -5.31 -2.37
C THR A 139 -1.16 -5.02 -1.89
N HIS A 140 -1.81 -6.03 -1.31
CA HIS A 140 -3.13 -5.87 -0.71
C HIS A 140 -3.06 -5.13 0.64
N CYS A 141 -3.97 -4.18 0.86
CA CYS A 141 -4.21 -3.50 2.14
C CYS A 141 -4.61 -4.47 3.25
N SER A 142 -3.88 -4.56 4.38
CA SER A 142 -4.39 -5.36 5.51
C SER A 142 -5.50 -4.64 6.25
N SER A 143 -6.26 -5.40 7.04
CA SER A 143 -6.94 -4.84 8.20
C SER A 143 -5.97 -4.11 9.13
N HIS A 144 -6.41 -2.99 9.71
CA HIS A 144 -5.65 -2.12 10.59
C HIS A 144 -4.78 -2.86 11.63
N SER A 145 -5.30 -3.92 12.23
CA SER A 145 -4.60 -4.73 13.25
C SER A 145 -3.41 -5.52 12.69
N LEU A 146 -3.54 -6.09 11.49
CA LEU A 146 -2.43 -6.77 10.83
C LEU A 146 -1.44 -5.75 10.27
N ASN A 147 -1.91 -4.59 9.79
CA ASN A 147 -1.05 -3.48 9.35
C ASN A 147 -0.18 -2.92 10.48
N LEU A 148 -0.69 -2.83 11.70
CA LEU A 148 0.07 -2.42 12.89
C LEU A 148 1.16 -3.44 13.26
N CYS A 149 0.86 -4.74 13.23
CA CYS A 149 1.88 -5.77 13.45
C CYS A 149 2.93 -5.82 12.32
N LEU A 150 2.51 -5.54 11.07
CA LEU A 150 3.37 -5.52 9.89
C LEU A 150 4.17 -4.23 9.73
N SER A 151 3.75 -3.11 10.32
CA SER A 151 4.54 -1.87 10.27
C SER A 151 5.81 -1.93 11.11
N ASP A 152 5.78 -2.79 12.14
CA ASP A 152 6.89 -2.97 13.08
C ASP A 152 7.79 -4.17 12.70
N THR A 153 7.39 -4.95 11.68
CA THR A 153 8.13 -6.15 11.22
C THR A 153 8.58 -6.01 9.76
N ASN A 154 9.70 -6.66 9.43
CA ASN A 154 10.25 -6.62 8.07
C ASN A 154 9.42 -7.46 7.10
N LEU A 155 9.41 -7.13 5.80
CA LEU A 155 8.68 -7.90 4.77
C LEU A 155 9.09 -9.39 4.75
N SER A 156 10.35 -9.70 5.07
CA SER A 156 10.87 -11.07 5.17
C SER A 156 10.26 -11.82 6.36
N GLU A 157 10.27 -11.20 7.54
CA GLU A 157 9.68 -11.75 8.76
C GLU A 157 8.17 -11.92 8.61
N ALA A 158 7.51 -10.95 7.98
CA ALA A 158 6.10 -11.03 7.62
C ALA A 158 5.79 -12.23 6.72
N ILE A 159 6.53 -12.40 5.62
CA ILE A 159 6.33 -13.51 4.69
C ILE A 159 6.65 -14.87 5.35
N ALA A 160 7.70 -14.95 6.17
CA ALA A 160 8.04 -16.16 6.91
C ALA A 160 6.96 -16.54 7.93
N ASN A 161 6.43 -15.56 8.67
CA ASN A 161 5.34 -15.75 9.61
C ASN A 161 4.06 -16.19 8.89
N VAL A 162 3.71 -15.55 7.77
CA VAL A 162 2.55 -15.94 6.94
C VAL A 162 2.71 -17.35 6.40
N THR A 163 3.90 -17.72 5.93
CA THR A 163 4.18 -19.09 5.45
C THR A 163 3.99 -20.11 6.58
N SER A 164 4.49 -19.81 7.77
CA SER A 164 4.33 -20.66 8.96
C SER A 164 2.86 -20.81 9.37
N VAL A 165 2.08 -19.73 9.29
CA VAL A 165 0.63 -19.74 9.54
C VAL A 165 -0.09 -20.57 8.47
N LEU A 166 0.26 -20.41 7.20
CA LEU A 166 -0.31 -21.21 6.10
C LEU A 166 -0.03 -22.70 6.27
N ASP A 167 1.18 -23.07 6.69
CA ASP A 167 1.54 -24.46 6.98
C ASP A 167 0.75 -25.02 8.16
N LEU A 168 0.57 -24.23 9.23
CA LEU A 168 -0.25 -24.61 10.38
C LEU A 168 -1.71 -24.84 9.97
N LEU A 169 -2.30 -23.91 9.23
CA LEU A 169 -3.68 -24.01 8.78
C LEU A 169 -3.88 -25.15 7.79
N SER A 170 -2.91 -25.39 6.92
CA SER A 170 -2.93 -26.53 6.00
C SER A 170 -2.89 -27.85 6.75
N LYS A 171 -2.06 -27.96 7.81
CA LYS A 171 -2.06 -29.12 8.71
C LYS A 171 -3.39 -29.26 9.45
N GLN A 172 -3.97 -28.15 9.93
CA GLN A 172 -5.28 -28.16 10.57
C GLN A 172 -6.40 -28.61 9.62
N ARG A 173 -6.28 -28.26 8.34
CA ARG A 173 -7.21 -28.63 7.27
C ARG A 173 -7.14 -30.11 6.91
N VAL A 174 -5.95 -30.69 6.88
CA VAL A 174 -5.73 -32.14 6.68
C VAL A 174 -6.26 -32.94 7.87
N ASN A 175 -5.97 -32.49 9.10
CA ASN A 175 -6.41 -33.12 10.34
C ASN A 175 -7.76 -32.58 10.84
N ALA A 176 -8.59 -32.05 9.94
CA ALA A 176 -9.83 -31.35 10.31
C ALA A 176 -10.82 -32.24 11.07
N ASN A 177 -10.80 -33.55 10.84
CA ASN A 177 -11.67 -34.49 11.54
C ASN A 177 -11.38 -34.56 13.03
N ASP A 178 -10.11 -34.58 13.43
CA ASP A 178 -9.74 -34.75 14.84
C ASP A 178 -9.62 -33.39 15.54
N ASN A 179 -9.11 -32.37 14.86
CA ASN A 179 -9.04 -31.02 15.42
C ASN A 179 -10.43 -30.43 15.67
N PHE A 180 -11.39 -30.67 14.76
CA PHE A 180 -12.74 -30.15 14.93
C PHE A 180 -13.48 -30.81 16.08
N LYS A 181 -13.24 -32.10 16.38
CA LYS A 181 -13.83 -32.77 17.56
C LYS A 181 -13.50 -32.04 18.85
N THR A 182 -12.23 -31.68 19.06
CA THR A 182 -11.79 -30.96 20.25
C THR A 182 -12.41 -29.57 20.33
N LEU A 183 -12.42 -28.84 19.21
CA LEU A 183 -13.05 -27.52 19.13
C LEU A 183 -14.57 -27.60 19.40
N TYR A 184 -15.23 -28.59 18.83
CA TYR A 184 -16.67 -28.79 18.97
C TYR A 184 -17.06 -29.16 20.41
N ALA A 185 -16.24 -29.93 21.12
CA ALA A 185 -16.44 -30.19 22.55
C ALA A 185 -16.39 -28.89 23.39
N GLN A 186 -15.46 -27.99 23.08
CA GLN A 186 -15.37 -26.67 23.75
C GLN A 186 -16.58 -25.78 23.41
N VAL A 187 -17.01 -25.77 22.15
CA VAL A 187 -18.21 -25.05 21.71
C VAL A 187 -19.44 -25.56 22.46
N LYS A 188 -19.58 -26.88 22.64
CA LYS A 188 -20.66 -27.48 23.43
C LYS A 188 -20.64 -27.05 24.89
N GLU A 189 -19.47 -26.99 25.51
CA GLU A 189 -19.33 -26.52 26.88
C GLU A 189 -19.78 -25.06 27.03
N ILE A 190 -19.39 -24.19 26.08
CA ILE A 190 -19.77 -22.78 26.07
C ILE A 190 -21.27 -22.63 25.78
N ALA A 191 -21.82 -23.37 24.82
CA ALA A 191 -23.24 -23.34 24.47
C ALA A 191 -24.12 -23.76 25.66
N SER A 192 -23.70 -24.80 26.40
CA SER A 192 -24.37 -25.25 27.63
C SER A 192 -24.39 -24.17 28.71
N LYS A 193 -23.27 -23.45 28.92
CA LYS A 193 -23.19 -22.32 29.86
C LYS A 193 -24.11 -21.16 29.49
N LEU A 194 -24.42 -21.00 28.21
CA LEU A 194 -25.24 -19.91 27.67
C LEU A 194 -26.68 -20.33 27.38
N ASP A 195 -27.06 -21.57 27.70
CA ASP A 195 -28.37 -22.17 27.39
C ASP A 195 -28.75 -22.08 25.90
N ILE A 196 -27.75 -22.17 25.02
CA ILE A 196 -27.93 -22.13 23.56
C ILE A 196 -28.12 -23.55 23.05
N LYS A 197 -29.28 -23.81 22.44
CA LYS A 197 -29.57 -25.08 21.77
C LYS A 197 -28.95 -25.12 20.39
N GLU A 198 -28.25 -26.20 20.08
CA GLU A 198 -27.69 -26.44 18.75
C GLU A 198 -28.80 -26.81 17.76
N GLU A 199 -28.96 -26.03 16.70
CA GLU A 199 -29.93 -26.32 15.64
C GLU A 199 -29.27 -26.22 14.26
N ILE A 200 -29.43 -27.26 13.45
CA ILE A 200 -28.93 -27.26 12.07
C ILE A 200 -29.88 -26.41 11.21
N PRO A 201 -29.35 -25.49 10.38
CA PRO A 201 -30.14 -24.75 9.42
C PRO A 201 -31.00 -25.64 8.53
N ARG A 202 -32.24 -25.20 8.28
CA ARG A 202 -33.21 -25.95 7.49
C ARG A 202 -32.69 -26.27 6.08
N VAL A 203 -32.85 -27.52 5.66
CA VAL A 203 -32.58 -27.99 4.30
C VAL A 203 -33.66 -27.46 3.34
N CYS A 204 -33.25 -26.69 2.34
CA CYS A 204 -34.13 -26.14 1.30
C CYS A 204 -34.11 -27.03 0.05
N ARG A 205 -35.29 -27.31 -0.53
CA ARG A 205 -35.42 -28.13 -1.75
C ARG A 205 -34.93 -27.43 -3.03
N LEU A 206 -34.99 -26.10 -3.07
CA LEU A 206 -34.50 -25.28 -4.16
C LEU A 206 -33.41 -24.35 -3.61
N GLN A 207 -32.18 -24.53 -4.09
CA GLN A 207 -31.05 -23.69 -3.73
C GLN A 207 -30.48 -23.05 -4.97
N ILE A 208 -30.34 -21.72 -4.93
CA ILE A 208 -29.81 -20.92 -6.05
C ILE A 208 -28.30 -20.66 -5.87
N ALA A 209 -27.79 -20.67 -4.63
CA ALA A 209 -26.43 -20.21 -4.33
C ALA A 209 -25.51 -21.19 -3.55
N ARG A 210 -26.04 -22.19 -2.83
CA ARG A 210 -25.24 -23.15 -2.02
C ARG A 210 -25.88 -24.53 -2.00
N ASN A 211 -25.10 -25.61 -1.97
CA ASN A 211 -25.62 -26.99 -1.88
C ASN A 211 -25.96 -27.39 -0.43
N ASN A 212 -26.92 -28.29 -0.28
CA ASN A 212 -27.20 -28.96 0.98
C ASN A 212 -26.02 -29.86 1.35
N VAL A 213 -25.36 -29.54 2.46
CA VAL A 213 -24.21 -30.29 2.95
C VAL A 213 -24.71 -31.64 3.49
N PRO A 214 -24.17 -32.79 3.06
CA PRO A 214 -24.52 -34.08 3.65
C PRO A 214 -23.93 -34.19 5.06
N TYR A 215 -24.73 -34.67 6.02
CA TYR A 215 -24.29 -34.87 7.40
C TYR A 215 -24.99 -36.07 8.05
N SER A 216 -24.27 -36.72 8.96
CA SER A 216 -24.79 -37.79 9.82
C SER A 216 -24.97 -37.33 11.27
N THR A 217 -24.17 -36.34 11.69
CA THR A 217 -24.21 -35.72 13.03
C THR A 217 -24.13 -34.19 12.92
N GLU A 218 -24.55 -33.49 13.96
CA GLU A 218 -24.42 -32.02 14.07
C GLU A 218 -22.96 -31.57 13.93
N GLU A 219 -22.04 -32.33 14.53
CA GLU A 219 -20.60 -32.12 14.40
C GLU A 219 -20.15 -32.18 12.94
N GLU A 220 -20.57 -33.22 12.21
CA GLU A 220 -20.19 -33.41 10.82
C GLU A 220 -20.73 -32.27 9.94
N TYR A 221 -21.94 -31.80 10.22
CA TYR A 221 -22.52 -30.65 9.55
C TYR A 221 -21.65 -29.40 9.73
N TYR A 222 -21.38 -28.98 10.96
CA TYR A 222 -20.62 -27.75 11.22
C TYR A 222 -19.17 -27.84 10.73
N ARG A 223 -18.56 -29.02 10.79
CA ARG A 223 -17.22 -29.27 10.22
C ARG A 223 -17.19 -28.99 8.71
N ARG A 224 -18.16 -29.53 7.97
CA ARG A 224 -18.21 -29.44 6.50
C ARG A 224 -18.79 -28.12 5.99
N ALA A 225 -19.74 -27.53 6.69
CA ALA A 225 -20.45 -26.33 6.28
C ALA A 225 -19.74 -25.03 6.70
N VAL A 226 -18.99 -25.07 7.81
CA VAL A 226 -18.39 -23.86 8.41
C VAL A 226 -16.88 -24.00 8.53
N TYR A 227 -16.39 -24.97 9.29
CA TYR A 227 -14.97 -25.04 9.65
C TYR A 227 -14.05 -25.25 8.43
N VAL A 228 -14.36 -26.23 7.59
CA VAL A 228 -13.59 -26.53 6.38
C VAL A 228 -13.64 -25.36 5.37
N PRO A 229 -14.82 -24.84 4.98
CA PRO A 229 -14.90 -23.70 4.09
C PRO A 229 -14.20 -22.46 4.64
N TYR A 230 -14.28 -22.21 5.95
CA TYR A 230 -13.57 -21.10 6.59
C TYR A 230 -12.05 -21.26 6.47
N LEU A 231 -11.51 -22.44 6.79
CA LEU A 231 -10.08 -22.69 6.62
C LEU A 231 -9.63 -22.55 5.17
N ASP A 232 -10.41 -23.10 4.23
CA ASP A 232 -10.10 -23.02 2.80
C ASP A 232 -10.13 -21.56 2.30
N ASP A 233 -11.16 -20.79 2.66
CA ASP A 233 -11.30 -19.37 2.32
C ASP A 233 -10.19 -18.52 2.93
N PHE A 234 -9.86 -18.77 4.20
CA PHE A 234 -8.78 -18.06 4.89
C PHE A 234 -7.40 -18.39 4.30
N CYS A 235 -7.14 -19.67 4.01
CA CYS A 235 -5.91 -20.09 3.33
C CYS A 235 -5.81 -19.49 1.93
N ASN A 236 -6.89 -19.50 1.15
CA ASN A 236 -6.90 -18.94 -0.19
C ASN A 236 -6.73 -17.41 -0.15
N SER A 237 -7.36 -16.72 0.79
CA SER A 237 -7.18 -15.29 1.01
C SER A 237 -5.73 -14.94 1.34
N LEU A 238 -5.06 -15.74 2.16
CA LEU A 238 -3.63 -15.56 2.45
C LEU A 238 -2.74 -15.92 1.25
N LYS A 239 -3.04 -16.99 0.52
CA LYS A 239 -2.28 -17.37 -0.69
C LYS A 239 -2.42 -16.31 -1.77
N GLU A 240 -3.62 -15.98 -2.21
CA GLU A 240 -3.86 -14.92 -3.22
C GLU A 240 -3.17 -13.61 -2.86
N ARG A 241 -3.08 -13.30 -1.56
CA ARG A 241 -2.43 -12.11 -1.05
C ARG A 241 -0.90 -12.11 -1.15
N PHE A 242 -0.24 -13.26 -1.03
CA PHE A 242 1.22 -13.35 -0.95
C PHE A 242 1.88 -14.17 -2.08
N GLU A 243 1.11 -14.88 -2.91
CA GLU A 243 1.62 -15.80 -3.94
C GLU A 243 2.12 -15.07 -5.20
N SER A 244 1.40 -14.05 -5.70
CA SER A 244 1.66 -13.47 -7.04
C SER A 244 2.99 -12.75 -7.20
N HIS A 245 3.63 -12.40 -6.08
CA HIS A 245 4.90 -11.67 -6.03
C HIS A 245 5.92 -12.34 -5.11
N LYS A 246 5.62 -13.54 -4.61
CA LYS A 246 6.45 -14.26 -3.62
C LYS A 246 7.86 -14.47 -4.13
N GLU A 247 8.00 -14.93 -5.38
CA GLU A 247 9.30 -15.28 -5.95
C GLU A 247 10.19 -14.06 -6.17
N THR A 248 9.67 -13.00 -6.81
CA THR A 248 10.43 -11.76 -7.03
C THR A 248 10.79 -11.07 -5.72
N VAL A 249 9.87 -11.01 -4.76
CA VAL A 249 10.11 -10.39 -3.46
C VAL A 249 11.09 -11.22 -2.62
N ALA A 250 10.94 -12.55 -2.58
CA ALA A 250 11.89 -13.44 -1.91
C ALA A 250 13.29 -13.33 -2.55
N SER A 251 13.34 -13.25 -3.88
CA SER A 251 14.57 -13.05 -4.63
C SER A 251 15.26 -11.74 -4.27
N LEU A 252 14.51 -10.63 -4.18
CA LEU A 252 15.03 -9.35 -3.68
C LEU A 252 15.52 -9.43 -2.22
N GLN A 253 14.88 -10.24 -1.38
CA GLN A 253 15.28 -10.38 0.03
C GLN A 253 16.63 -11.06 0.21
N HIS A 254 17.03 -11.96 -0.70
CA HIS A 254 18.35 -12.60 -0.66
C HIS A 254 19.53 -11.62 -0.81
N ILE A 255 19.26 -10.36 -1.14
CA ILE A 255 20.25 -9.28 -1.22
C ILE A 255 20.56 -8.71 0.16
N LEU A 256 19.63 -8.82 1.12
CA LEU A 256 19.86 -8.32 2.46
C LEU A 256 21.00 -9.11 3.11
N PRO A 257 21.94 -8.44 3.79
CA PRO A 257 23.10 -9.08 4.42
C PRO A 257 22.76 -10.32 5.27
N GLU A 258 21.68 -10.25 6.07
CA GLU A 258 21.20 -11.36 6.89
C GLU A 258 20.93 -12.65 6.11
N PHE A 259 20.52 -12.54 4.83
CA PHE A 259 20.20 -13.66 3.96
C PHE A 259 21.32 -13.96 2.96
N CYS A 260 22.00 -12.93 2.42
CA CYS A 260 22.96 -13.09 1.32
C CYS A 260 24.12 -14.03 1.67
N THR A 261 24.54 -14.05 2.94
CA THR A 261 25.60 -14.92 3.45
C THR A 261 25.27 -16.41 3.33
N LYS A 262 23.97 -16.76 3.36
CA LYS A 262 23.47 -18.15 3.33
C LYS A 262 22.93 -18.59 1.96
N THR A 263 22.90 -17.68 1.01
CA THR A 263 22.23 -17.89 -0.29
C THR A 263 23.22 -17.83 -1.43
N ASP A 264 22.89 -18.52 -2.51
CA ASP A 264 23.67 -18.51 -3.73
C ASP A 264 23.09 -17.54 -4.77
N SER A 265 23.88 -17.21 -5.79
CA SER A 265 23.53 -16.23 -6.82
C SER A 265 22.31 -16.61 -7.66
N TYR A 266 21.97 -17.91 -7.77
CA TYR A 266 20.74 -18.36 -8.45
C TYR A 266 19.47 -17.86 -7.75
N SER A 267 19.55 -17.57 -6.45
CA SER A 267 18.41 -17.07 -5.67
C SER A 267 17.96 -15.67 -6.12
N LEU A 268 18.81 -14.95 -6.86
CA LEU A 268 18.51 -13.63 -7.44
C LEU A 268 17.84 -13.68 -8.82
N GLU A 269 17.67 -14.86 -9.41
CA GLU A 269 17.25 -15.00 -10.81
C GLU A 269 15.85 -14.42 -11.08
N ALA A 270 14.90 -14.62 -10.17
CA ALA A 270 13.55 -14.07 -10.34
C ALA A 270 13.53 -12.53 -10.28
N ALA A 271 14.31 -11.91 -9.38
CA ALA A 271 14.44 -10.45 -9.32
C ALA A 271 15.18 -9.89 -10.53
N PHE A 272 16.23 -10.57 -10.98
CA PHE A 272 16.98 -10.20 -12.17
C PHE A 272 16.11 -10.22 -13.43
N ASN A 273 15.44 -11.34 -13.71
CA ASN A 273 14.58 -11.49 -14.88
C ASN A 273 13.43 -10.47 -14.85
N PHE A 274 12.90 -10.16 -13.67
CA PHE A 274 11.82 -9.19 -13.53
C PHE A 274 12.29 -7.75 -13.76
N TYR A 275 13.49 -7.38 -13.31
CA TYR A 275 14.00 -6.00 -13.39
C TYR A 275 15.15 -5.81 -14.41
N GLU A 276 15.25 -6.71 -15.40
CA GLU A 276 16.35 -6.75 -16.38
C GLU A 276 16.61 -5.40 -17.05
N GLU A 277 15.57 -4.63 -17.39
CA GLU A 277 15.67 -3.30 -18.00
C GLU A 277 16.50 -2.29 -17.16
N TYR A 278 16.60 -2.49 -15.85
CA TYR A 278 17.27 -1.57 -14.92
C TYR A 278 18.61 -2.10 -14.41
N LEU A 279 19.01 -3.30 -14.83
CA LEU A 279 20.21 -3.97 -14.37
C LEU A 279 21.22 -4.10 -15.51
N SER A 280 22.47 -4.28 -15.14
CA SER A 280 23.53 -4.68 -16.07
C SER A 280 23.37 -6.16 -16.47
N HIS A 281 24.22 -6.64 -17.37
CA HIS A 281 24.26 -8.06 -17.74
C HIS A 281 24.37 -8.98 -16.51
N LYS A 282 23.77 -10.17 -16.62
CA LYS A 282 23.61 -11.14 -15.52
C LYS A 282 24.92 -11.43 -14.80
N GLU A 283 26.02 -11.56 -15.55
CA GLU A 283 27.36 -11.86 -15.03
C GLU A 283 27.88 -10.73 -14.12
N VAL A 284 27.58 -9.48 -14.47
CA VAL A 284 27.97 -8.30 -13.67
C VAL A 284 27.19 -8.29 -12.35
N VAL A 285 25.88 -8.52 -12.41
CA VAL A 285 25.02 -8.58 -11.22
C VAL A 285 25.46 -9.71 -10.29
N GLN A 286 25.80 -10.88 -10.82
CA GLN A 286 26.30 -12.02 -10.05
C GLN A 286 27.67 -11.74 -9.41
N SER A 287 28.55 -11.06 -10.14
CA SER A 287 29.87 -10.66 -9.61
C SER A 287 29.73 -9.65 -8.47
N GLU A 288 28.88 -8.63 -8.64
CA GLU A 288 28.57 -7.67 -7.57
C GLU A 288 27.93 -8.34 -6.35
N PHE A 289 27.02 -9.29 -6.57
CA PHE A 289 26.41 -10.04 -5.47
C PHE A 289 27.43 -10.87 -4.70
N THR A 290 28.36 -11.52 -5.40
CA THR A 290 29.44 -12.31 -4.78
C THR A 290 30.32 -11.42 -3.91
N LEU A 291 30.67 -10.23 -4.41
CA LEU A 291 31.45 -9.24 -3.69
C LEU A 291 30.71 -8.66 -2.48
N TRP A 292 29.42 -8.37 -2.64
CA TRP A 292 28.54 -7.94 -1.56
C TRP A 292 28.42 -9.01 -0.47
N LYS A 293 28.27 -10.28 -0.86
CA LYS A 293 28.24 -11.42 0.06
C LYS A 293 29.54 -11.55 0.83
N GLU A 294 30.69 -11.47 0.15
CA GLU A 294 32.00 -11.61 0.78
C GLU A 294 32.27 -10.50 1.80
N LYS A 295 31.87 -9.26 1.50
CA LYS A 295 31.92 -8.14 2.46
C LYS A 295 31.21 -8.47 3.77
N TRP A 296 30.02 -9.11 3.71
CA TRP A 296 29.22 -9.41 4.90
C TRP A 296 29.59 -10.72 5.59
N ASN A 297 30.25 -11.66 4.90
CA ASN A 297 30.81 -12.87 5.52
C ASN A 297 31.92 -12.56 6.52
N GLN A 298 32.62 -11.43 6.35
CA GLN A 298 33.69 -10.97 7.23
C GLN A 298 33.17 -10.31 8.51
N GLU A 299 31.87 -9.98 8.55
CA GLU A 299 31.22 -9.33 9.68
C GLU A 299 30.55 -10.34 10.62
N LYS A 300 30.40 -9.97 11.90
CA LYS A 300 29.68 -10.81 12.88
C LYS A 300 28.19 -10.80 12.61
N SER A 301 27.53 -11.95 12.85
CA SER A 301 26.08 -12.17 12.67
C SER A 301 25.18 -11.06 13.22
N GLU A 302 25.56 -10.47 14.35
CA GLU A 302 24.80 -9.42 15.05
C GLU A 302 24.82 -8.06 14.34
N ASN A 303 25.84 -7.81 13.51
CA ASN A 303 26.05 -6.52 12.84
C ASN A 303 25.39 -6.44 11.45
N LEU A 304 24.83 -7.55 10.95
CA LEU A 304 24.29 -7.62 9.60
C LEU A 304 23.01 -6.78 9.51
N PRO A 305 22.94 -5.85 8.54
CA PRO A 305 21.70 -5.16 8.22
C PRO A 305 20.57 -6.13 7.90
N LYS A 306 19.42 -5.93 8.55
CA LYS A 306 18.20 -6.73 8.37
C LYS A 306 17.18 -6.08 7.46
N THR A 307 17.32 -4.79 7.20
CA THR A 307 16.35 -3.99 6.44
C THR A 307 17.00 -3.42 5.18
N ALA A 308 16.21 -3.27 4.11
CA ALA A 308 16.67 -2.69 2.85
C ALA A 308 17.29 -1.30 3.06
N ILE A 309 16.73 -0.50 3.96
CA ILE A 309 17.25 0.82 4.34
C ILE A 309 18.63 0.72 5.00
N SER A 310 18.75 -0.09 6.05
CA SER A 310 20.04 -0.28 6.73
C SER A 310 21.11 -0.86 5.80
N SER A 311 20.70 -1.63 4.79
CA SER A 311 21.60 -2.13 3.75
C SER A 311 22.00 -1.04 2.76
N LEU A 312 21.06 -0.17 2.34
CA LEU A 312 21.31 0.95 1.44
C LEU A 312 22.32 1.94 2.03
N GLU A 313 22.20 2.25 3.33
CA GLU A 313 23.13 3.14 4.03
C GLU A 313 24.58 2.64 3.97
N LYS A 314 24.77 1.31 3.93
CA LYS A 314 26.08 0.65 3.90
C LYS A 314 26.48 0.18 2.50
N CYS A 315 25.67 0.48 1.48
CA CYS A 315 25.91 0.09 0.10
C CYS A 315 26.58 1.24 -0.66
N ASP A 316 27.79 1.00 -1.16
CA ASP A 316 28.46 1.97 -2.03
C ASP A 316 27.88 1.86 -3.45
N LYS A 317 27.24 2.94 -3.91
CA LYS A 317 26.60 3.00 -5.23
C LYS A 317 27.60 2.90 -6.39
N THR A 318 28.86 3.25 -6.17
CA THR A 318 29.92 3.18 -7.19
C THR A 318 30.43 1.76 -7.34
N PHE A 319 30.54 1.03 -6.22
CA PHE A 319 31.12 -0.30 -6.19
C PHE A 319 30.10 -1.42 -6.45
N CYS A 320 28.86 -1.24 -6.01
CA CYS A 320 27.77 -2.21 -6.23
C CYS A 320 26.49 -1.51 -6.75
N PRO A 321 26.52 -0.92 -7.96
CA PRO A 321 25.39 -0.18 -8.51
C PRO A 321 24.13 -1.03 -8.71
N ASN A 322 24.26 -2.30 -9.13
CA ASN A 322 23.12 -3.19 -9.34
C ASN A 322 22.48 -3.58 -7.99
N ILE A 323 23.31 -3.89 -6.99
CA ILE A 323 22.84 -4.17 -5.62
C ILE A 323 22.11 -2.95 -5.03
N TYR A 324 22.64 -1.74 -5.25
CA TYR A 324 22.00 -0.50 -4.82
C TYR A 324 20.61 -0.32 -5.45
N ILE A 325 20.48 -0.58 -6.75
CA ILE A 325 19.19 -0.54 -7.47
C ILE A 325 18.20 -1.54 -6.88
N LEU A 326 18.62 -2.79 -6.68
CA LEU A 326 17.76 -3.85 -6.15
C LEU A 326 17.32 -3.58 -4.70
N LEU A 327 18.22 -3.05 -3.86
CA LEU A 327 17.88 -2.62 -2.50
C LEU A 327 16.87 -1.46 -2.50
N LYS A 328 17.02 -0.50 -3.43
CA LYS A 328 16.03 0.58 -3.62
C LYS A 328 14.68 0.04 -4.06
N LEU A 329 14.65 -0.91 -5.00
CA LEU A 329 13.42 -1.57 -5.43
C LEU A 329 12.73 -2.22 -4.23
N LEU A 330 13.46 -3.02 -3.45
CA LEU A 330 12.93 -3.67 -2.24
C LEU A 330 12.37 -2.67 -1.21
N ALA A 331 13.05 -1.54 -0.98
CA ALA A 331 12.61 -0.53 -0.01
C ALA A 331 11.33 0.21 -0.43
N VAL A 332 11.15 0.41 -1.75
CA VAL A 332 10.01 1.12 -2.33
C VAL A 332 8.76 0.25 -2.38
N LEU A 333 8.88 -1.07 -2.37
CA LEU A 333 7.72 -1.97 -2.34
C LEU A 333 6.90 -1.75 -1.05
N PRO A 334 5.59 -1.56 -1.16
CA PRO A 334 4.74 -1.43 0.00
C PRO A 334 4.57 -2.80 0.67
N VAL A 335 4.83 -2.84 1.98
CA VAL A 335 4.54 -4.00 2.86
C VAL A 335 3.09 -3.92 3.36
N SER A 336 2.56 -2.71 3.47
CA SER A 336 1.20 -2.38 3.87
C SER A 336 0.78 -1.02 3.28
N VAL A 337 -0.50 -0.66 3.41
CA VAL A 337 -1.02 0.68 3.07
C VAL A 337 -1.38 1.51 4.31
N ALA A 338 -0.77 1.22 5.47
CA ALA A 338 -1.14 1.83 6.76
C ALA A 338 -1.13 3.38 6.76
N THR A 339 -0.25 4.02 5.97
CA THR A 339 -0.22 5.49 5.87
C THR A 339 -1.41 6.08 5.13
N VAL A 340 -1.98 5.31 4.20
CA VAL A 340 -3.24 5.67 3.55
C VAL A 340 -4.34 5.71 4.61
N GLU A 341 -4.47 4.67 5.44
CA GLU A 341 -5.43 4.62 6.56
C GLU A 341 -5.25 5.77 7.58
N ARG A 342 -4.00 6.16 7.89
CA ARG A 342 -3.73 7.31 8.79
C ARG A 342 -4.14 8.65 8.17
N SER A 343 -3.92 8.81 6.86
CA SER A 343 -4.41 9.96 6.09
C SER A 343 -5.94 10.01 6.11
N PHE A 344 -6.60 8.84 6.07
CA PHE A 344 -8.05 8.71 6.25
C PHE A 344 -8.54 8.99 7.67
N SER A 345 -7.84 8.53 8.71
CA SER A 345 -8.18 8.87 10.10
C SER A 345 -8.12 10.39 10.31
N SER A 346 -7.14 11.04 9.71
CA SER A 346 -7.04 12.50 9.65
C SER A 346 -8.23 13.09 8.87
N LEU A 347 -8.53 12.60 7.67
CA LEU A 347 -9.68 13.04 6.87
C LEU A 347 -11.03 12.88 7.59
N ARG A 348 -11.24 11.78 8.33
CA ARG A 348 -12.49 11.53 9.07
C ARG A 348 -12.66 12.53 10.20
N ARG A 349 -11.60 12.84 10.95
CA ARG A 349 -11.61 13.92 11.96
C ARG A 349 -11.95 15.27 11.33
N TRP A 350 -11.47 15.49 10.12
CA TRP A 350 -11.58 16.75 9.40
C TRP A 350 -12.94 16.99 8.78
N LYS A 351 -13.51 16.00 8.09
CA LYS A 351 -14.87 16.08 7.56
C LYS A 351 -15.91 16.15 8.69
N THR A 352 -15.66 15.48 9.82
CA THR A 352 -16.50 15.61 11.03
C THR A 352 -16.49 17.06 11.56
N TYR A 353 -15.33 17.72 11.55
CA TYR A 353 -15.19 19.11 11.99
C TYR A 353 -15.72 20.13 10.96
N LEU A 354 -15.51 19.89 9.65
CA LEU A 354 -15.84 20.84 8.57
C LEU A 354 -17.28 20.73 8.04
N ARG A 355 -18.12 19.81 8.55
CA ARG A 355 -19.56 19.70 8.24
C ARG A 355 -19.94 20.04 6.78
N ASN A 356 -19.34 19.31 5.83
CA ASN A 356 -19.85 19.13 4.46
C ASN A 356 -19.89 20.34 3.49
N THR A 357 -19.32 21.50 3.80
CA THR A 357 -19.41 22.70 2.91
C THR A 357 -18.12 23.05 2.15
N THR A 358 -17.13 22.16 2.08
CA THR A 358 -15.80 22.48 1.52
C THR A 358 -15.59 21.97 0.10
N SER A 359 -15.13 22.85 -0.82
CA SER A 359 -14.74 22.48 -2.19
C SER A 359 -13.50 21.56 -2.22
N LYS A 360 -13.36 20.75 -3.28
CA LYS A 360 -12.27 19.77 -3.44
C LYS A 360 -10.87 20.40 -3.32
N SER A 361 -10.65 21.57 -3.92
CA SER A 361 -9.37 22.26 -3.86
C SER A 361 -9.00 22.64 -2.42
N ARG A 362 -9.95 23.20 -1.67
CA ARG A 362 -9.78 23.52 -0.25
C ARG A 362 -9.54 22.25 0.59
N LEU A 363 -10.23 21.14 0.30
CA LEU A 363 -10.00 19.85 0.99
C LEU A 363 -8.55 19.36 0.79
N ASN A 364 -8.08 19.33 -0.46
CA ASN A 364 -6.71 18.92 -0.78
C ASN A 364 -5.67 19.82 -0.13
N GLY A 365 -5.82 21.15 -0.23
CA GLY A 365 -4.88 22.11 0.33
C GLY A 365 -4.78 22.01 1.85
N LEU A 366 -5.93 21.91 2.54
CA LEU A 366 -5.94 21.70 3.99
C LEU A 366 -5.30 20.34 4.35
N ALA A 367 -5.64 19.26 3.62
CA ALA A 367 -5.12 17.93 3.93
C ALA A 367 -3.60 17.90 3.83
N LEU A 368 -3.04 18.49 2.77
CA LEU A 368 -1.60 18.64 2.59
C LEU A 368 -0.96 19.43 3.74
N LEU A 369 -1.53 20.57 4.12
CA LEU A 369 -1.04 21.38 5.26
C LEU A 369 -1.00 20.60 6.58
N SER A 370 -1.98 19.73 6.81
CA SER A 370 -2.11 19.05 8.10
C SER A 370 -1.39 17.74 8.25
N ILE A 371 -1.25 17.00 7.15
CA ILE A 371 -0.48 15.77 7.11
C ILE A 371 1.00 16.16 7.11
N HIS A 372 1.35 17.20 6.35
CA HIS A 372 2.74 17.61 6.12
C HIS A 372 3.17 18.86 6.90
N ARG A 373 2.81 18.93 8.19
CA ARG A 373 3.12 20.09 9.07
C ARG A 373 4.62 20.38 9.19
N ASN A 374 5.45 19.36 8.94
CA ASN A 374 6.91 19.45 9.07
C ASN A 374 7.59 20.00 7.81
N ILE A 375 6.87 20.15 6.69
CA ILE A 375 7.41 20.75 5.47
C ILE A 375 7.43 22.27 5.66
N LYS A 376 8.63 22.83 5.83
CA LYS A 376 8.83 24.27 6.00
C LYS A 376 8.63 24.98 4.66
N ILE A 377 7.54 25.72 4.54
CA ILE A 377 7.32 26.63 3.42
C ILE A 377 7.50 28.05 3.95
N ARG A 378 8.47 28.78 3.38
CA ARG A 378 8.80 30.16 3.75
C ARG A 378 8.22 31.12 2.71
N ASP A 379 9.05 32.01 2.19
CA ASP A 379 8.67 33.20 1.44
C ASP A 379 8.11 32.90 0.04
N GLU A 380 8.36 31.69 -0.48
CA GLU A 380 7.82 31.21 -1.77
C GLU A 380 6.28 31.30 -1.86
N VAL A 381 5.58 31.21 -0.73
CA VAL A 381 4.12 31.40 -0.69
C VAL A 381 3.77 32.83 -0.98
N LEU A 382 4.48 33.79 -0.36
CA LEU A 382 4.23 35.21 -0.52
C LEU A 382 4.52 35.64 -1.96
N ASP A 383 5.65 35.18 -2.52
CA ASP A 383 6.02 35.45 -3.91
C ASP A 383 4.98 34.90 -4.90
N LYS A 384 4.57 33.64 -4.70
CA LYS A 384 3.58 33.01 -5.58
C LYS A 384 2.20 33.64 -5.42
N PHE A 385 1.85 34.05 -4.21
CA PHE A 385 0.58 34.71 -3.91
C PHE A 385 0.52 36.14 -4.50
N ALA A 386 1.63 36.86 -4.46
CA ALA A 386 1.80 38.20 -5.05
C ALA A 386 1.87 38.18 -6.59
N SER A 387 2.34 37.06 -7.19
CA SER A 387 2.43 36.90 -8.65
C SER A 387 1.06 36.83 -9.37
N VAL A 388 -0.03 36.59 -8.63
CA VAL A 388 -1.38 36.55 -9.19
C VAL A 388 -1.87 38.00 -9.34
N PRO A 389 -2.25 38.45 -10.55
CA PRO A 389 -2.70 39.83 -10.76
C PRO A 389 -3.96 40.10 -9.94
N ARG A 390 -3.92 41.18 -9.15
CA ARG A 390 -5.00 41.59 -8.24
C ARG A 390 -5.27 43.07 -8.39
N ASN A 391 -6.50 43.47 -8.07
CA ASN A 391 -6.92 44.87 -8.07
C ASN A 391 -6.46 45.66 -6.82
N LEU A 392 -5.64 45.05 -5.97
CA LEU A 392 -5.04 45.64 -4.77
C LEU A 392 -3.56 45.26 -4.75
N ASP A 393 -2.68 46.25 -4.69
CA ASP A 393 -1.26 46.05 -4.48
C ASP A 393 -1.01 45.69 -3.01
N PHE A 394 -0.45 44.50 -2.76
CA PHE A 394 0.03 44.16 -1.43
C PHE A 394 1.41 44.80 -1.23
N VAL A 395 1.51 45.70 -0.26
CA VAL A 395 2.81 46.09 0.29
C VAL A 395 3.21 44.97 1.24
N LEU A 396 4.07 44.07 0.76
CA LEU A 396 4.63 42.96 1.55
C LEU A 396 5.76 43.45 2.46
#